data_AF-W5U7Y7-F1
#
_entry.id   AF-W5U7Y7-F1
#
_cell.length_a   1.000
_cell.length_b   1.000
_cell.length_c   1.000
_cell.angle_alpha   90.00
_cell.angle_beta   90.00
_cell.angle_gamma   90.00
#
_symmetry.space_group_name_H-M   'P 1'
#
loop_
_entity.id
_entity.type
_entity.pdbx_description
1 polymer ?
#
loop_
_entity_poly.entity_id
_entity_poly.type
_entity_poly.pdbx_seq_one_letter_code
_entity_poly.pdbx_strand_id
1 'polypeptide(L)'
;MESDCRIPMSCLRPRVLVLHILFWGLVSLRVFGAAFLGEEKSTVTKTVTMPCWQVEEFVVASDCTLCTAFQTKTLIACIQTGYVERINCTKSNKDEYKSCRSAVMEEHLFWKFEGAMLGLTVFFALVVIGRQRSLDRQASEKVRRQIESI
;
A
#
# COMPACT_ATOMS: atom_id res chain seq x y z
N MET A 1 -51.03 -8.43 -15.13
CA MET A 1 -49.73 -8.79 -15.74
C MET A 1 -48.73 -8.84 -14.60
N GLU A 2 -48.71 -9.98 -13.91
CA GLU A 2 -48.10 -10.17 -12.60
C GLU A 2 -46.63 -10.59 -12.78
N SER A 3 -45.73 -9.68 -12.39
CA SER A 3 -44.59 -9.92 -11.48
C SER A 3 -43.93 -11.31 -11.48
N ASP A 4 -42.81 -11.47 -12.19
CA ASP A 4 -41.85 -12.56 -11.92
C ASP A 4 -40.40 -12.08 -12.08
N CYS A 5 -40.02 -11.08 -11.26
CA CYS A 5 -38.63 -10.71 -11.06
C CYS A 5 -37.98 -11.72 -10.09
N ARG A 6 -37.64 -12.92 -10.60
CA ARG A 6 -37.22 -14.07 -9.79
C ARG A 6 -35.69 -14.19 -9.61
N ILE A 7 -34.93 -13.09 -9.65
CA ILE A 7 -33.52 -13.06 -9.19
C ILE A 7 -33.18 -11.66 -8.64
N PRO A 8 -33.27 -11.41 -7.32
CA PRO A 8 -32.99 -10.08 -6.74
C PRO A 8 -31.53 -9.63 -6.88
N MET A 9 -30.63 -10.52 -7.31
CA MET A 9 -29.18 -10.29 -7.34
C MET A 9 -28.66 -9.64 -8.64
N SER A 10 -29.46 -9.57 -9.71
CA SER A 10 -28.97 -9.12 -11.03
C SER A 10 -29.12 -7.62 -11.29
N CYS A 11 -30.11 -6.94 -10.72
CA CYS A 11 -30.27 -5.47 -10.87
C CYS A 11 -29.38 -4.67 -9.90
N LEU A 12 -29.01 -5.26 -8.75
CA LEU A 12 -28.07 -4.67 -7.79
C LEU A 12 -26.60 -4.85 -8.23
N ARG A 13 -26.36 -5.80 -9.15
CA ARG A 13 -25.06 -6.25 -9.66
C ARG A 13 -24.20 -5.16 -10.33
N PRO A 14 -24.72 -4.35 -11.27
CA PRO A 14 -23.90 -3.34 -11.94
C PRO A 14 -23.55 -2.18 -11.01
N ARG A 15 -24.49 -1.74 -10.15
CA ARG A 15 -24.22 -0.67 -9.17
C ARG A 15 -23.22 -1.10 -8.11
N VAL A 16 -23.31 -2.34 -7.60
CA VAL A 16 -22.34 -2.87 -6.63
C VAL A 16 -20.97 -3.08 -7.26
N LEU A 17 -20.88 -3.53 -8.52
CA LEU A 17 -19.61 -3.66 -9.24
C LEU A 17 -18.97 -2.29 -9.50
N VAL A 18 -19.76 -1.30 -9.92
CA VAL A 18 -19.28 0.08 -10.12
C VAL A 18 -18.82 0.68 -8.78
N LEU A 19 -19.58 0.52 -7.70
CA LEU A 19 -19.17 0.98 -6.37
C LEU A 19 -17.91 0.27 -5.88
N HIS A 20 -17.75 -1.03 -6.15
CA HIS A 20 -16.52 -1.74 -5.86
C HIS A 20 -15.35 -1.22 -6.69
N ILE A 21 -15.50 -1.03 -7.99
CA ILE A 21 -14.44 -0.50 -8.86
C ILE A 21 -14.04 0.91 -8.41
N LEU A 22 -15.02 1.76 -8.07
CA LEU A 22 -14.77 3.09 -7.54
C LEU A 22 -14.06 3.04 -6.19
N PHE A 23 -14.48 2.15 -5.28
CA PHE A 23 -13.85 1.98 -3.97
C PHE A 23 -12.40 1.46 -4.09
N TRP A 24 -12.19 0.41 -4.89
CA TRP A 24 -10.87 -0.16 -5.18
C TRP A 24 -9.97 0.83 -5.92
N GLY A 25 -10.53 1.62 -6.84
CA GLY A 25 -9.83 2.71 -7.51
C GLY A 25 -9.42 3.83 -6.55
N LEU A 26 -10.31 4.23 -5.62
CA LEU A 26 -10.01 5.25 -4.61
C LEU A 26 -8.92 4.78 -3.65
N VAL A 27 -9.00 3.53 -3.19
CA VAL A 27 -8.00 2.92 -2.30
C VAL A 27 -6.66 2.82 -3.00
N SER A 28 -6.64 2.35 -4.25
CA SER A 28 -5.41 2.28 -5.06
C SER A 28 -4.80 3.67 -5.28
N LEU A 29 -5.61 4.68 -5.59
CA LEU A 29 -5.15 6.06 -5.78
C LEU A 29 -4.55 6.65 -4.50
N ARG A 30 -5.08 6.32 -3.31
CA ARG A 30 -4.54 6.80 -2.04
C ARG A 30 -3.23 6.12 -1.67
N VAL A 31 -3.11 4.82 -1.93
CA VAL A 31 -1.89 4.06 -1.66
C VAL A 31 -0.77 4.43 -2.64
N PHE A 32 -1.07 4.50 -3.94
CA PHE A 32 -0.09 4.87 -4.97
C PHE A 32 0.18 6.38 -5.05
N GLY A 33 -0.81 7.24 -4.77
CA GLY A 33 -0.63 8.69 -4.75
C GLY A 33 0.30 9.16 -3.63
N ALA A 34 0.32 8.45 -2.49
CA ALA A 34 1.30 8.70 -1.42
C ALA A 34 2.74 8.34 -1.84
N ALA A 35 2.92 7.43 -2.81
CA ALA A 35 4.24 7.06 -3.33
C ALA A 35 4.75 8.04 -4.40
N PHE A 36 3.86 8.63 -5.22
CA PHE A 36 4.26 9.52 -6.33
C PHE A 36 4.47 10.99 -5.94
N LEU A 37 3.85 11.49 -4.87
CA LEU A 37 4.03 12.88 -4.42
C LEU A 37 5.38 13.13 -3.69
N GLY A 38 6.25 12.13 -3.60
CA GLY A 38 7.58 12.27 -3.01
C GLY A 38 8.66 12.80 -3.95
N GLU A 39 8.39 12.95 -5.25
CA GLU A 39 9.42 13.27 -6.26
C GLU A 39 9.29 14.69 -6.84
N GLU A 40 9.14 15.72 -5.98
CA GLU A 40 9.44 17.09 -6.39
C GLU A 40 10.91 17.41 -6.05
N LYS A 41 11.79 17.07 -6.99
CA LYS A 41 13.25 17.27 -6.89
C LYS A 41 13.58 18.76 -7.01
N SER A 42 13.52 19.49 -5.90
CA SER A 42 14.07 20.84 -5.80
C SER A 42 15.57 20.77 -5.54
N THR A 43 16.36 20.84 -6.61
CA THR A 43 17.83 20.96 -6.55
C THR A 43 18.24 22.32 -6.00
N VAL A 44 18.37 22.42 -4.68
CA VAL A 44 19.04 23.54 -4.03
C VAL A 44 20.50 23.15 -3.78
N THR A 45 21.37 23.53 -4.71
CA THR A 45 22.82 23.42 -4.57
C THR A 45 23.31 24.45 -3.54
N LYS A 46 23.57 24.01 -2.30
CA LYS A 46 24.36 24.78 -1.34
C LYS A 46 25.68 24.07 -1.10
N THR A 47 26.74 24.87 -1.15
CA THR A 47 28.17 24.59 -0.96
C THR A 47 28.45 23.34 -0.11
N VAL A 48 28.92 22.29 -0.77
CA VAL A 48 29.31 21.02 -0.14
C VAL A 48 30.67 21.19 0.51
N THR A 49 30.69 21.55 1.79
CA THR A 49 31.78 21.09 2.66
C THR A 49 31.58 19.58 2.78
N MET A 50 32.59 18.77 2.41
CA MET A 50 32.51 17.32 2.53
C MET A 50 32.10 16.92 3.96
N PRO A 51 31.03 16.14 4.15
CA PRO A 51 30.57 15.76 5.47
C PRO A 51 31.56 14.80 6.16
N CYS A 52 31.64 14.86 7.50
CA CYS A 52 32.71 14.19 8.25
C CYS A 52 32.73 12.66 8.07
N TRP A 53 31.58 12.04 7.85
CA TRP A 53 31.46 10.60 7.64
C TRP A 53 32.02 10.10 6.29
N GLN A 54 32.38 11.00 5.36
CA GLN A 54 33.12 10.64 4.15
C GLN A 54 34.64 10.61 4.38
N VAL A 55 35.12 11.23 5.46
CA VAL A 55 36.54 11.48 5.71
C VAL A 55 37.04 10.72 6.94
N GLU A 56 36.13 10.41 7.87
CA GLU A 56 36.41 9.83 9.17
C GLU A 56 35.55 8.59 9.42
N GLU A 57 36.01 7.71 10.30
CA GLU A 57 35.18 6.65 10.84
C GLU A 57 34.05 7.25 11.68
N PHE A 58 32.87 6.66 11.56
CA PHE A 58 31.69 7.11 12.26
C PHE A 58 31.02 5.94 12.97
N VAL A 59 30.34 6.25 14.08
CA VAL A 59 29.51 5.31 14.82
C VAL A 59 28.06 5.78 14.72
N VAL A 60 27.14 4.84 14.51
CA VAL A 60 25.70 5.14 14.48
C VAL A 60 25.25 5.41 15.91
N ALA A 61 24.85 6.66 16.17
CA ALA A 61 24.39 7.11 17.48
C ALA A 61 22.89 6.90 17.68
N SER A 62 22.09 6.97 16.60
CA SER A 62 20.68 6.62 16.63
C SER A 62 20.26 5.88 15.37
N ASP A 63 19.35 4.91 15.54
CA ASP A 63 18.78 4.15 14.44
C ASP A 63 18.06 5.04 13.41
N CYS A 64 17.90 4.48 12.22
CA CYS A 64 17.21 5.12 11.10
C CYS A 64 15.74 5.37 11.42
N THR A 65 15.33 6.64 11.43
CA THR A 65 13.97 7.08 11.80
C THR A 65 13.34 7.96 10.73
N LEU A 66 12.00 8.03 10.69
CA LEU A 66 11.28 8.89 9.77
C LEU A 66 11.53 10.36 10.13
N CYS A 67 11.84 11.18 9.13
CA CYS A 67 12.02 12.61 9.33
C CYS A 67 10.72 13.27 9.79
N THR A 68 10.83 14.15 10.78
CA THR A 68 9.72 15.02 11.18
C THR A 68 9.52 16.14 10.17
N ALA A 69 8.32 16.73 10.12
CA ALA A 69 8.00 17.82 9.17
C ALA A 69 8.96 19.02 9.25
N PHE A 70 9.54 19.28 10.43
CA PHE A 70 10.57 20.30 10.61
C PHE A 70 11.91 19.86 10.03
N GLN A 71 12.33 18.62 10.30
CA GLN A 71 13.58 18.07 9.80
C GLN A 71 13.59 17.95 8.28
N THR A 72 12.48 17.60 7.64
CA THR A 72 12.39 17.55 6.17
C THR A 72 12.72 18.89 5.50
N LYS A 73 12.43 20.02 6.17
CA LYS A 73 12.72 21.37 5.65
C LYS A 73 14.13 21.85 5.99
N THR A 74 14.72 21.33 7.07
CA THR A 74 15.99 21.83 7.63
C THR A 74 17.18 20.93 7.32
N LEU A 75 16.97 19.63 7.22
CA LEU A 75 18.00 18.62 6.95
C LEU A 75 17.93 18.16 5.50
N ILE A 76 18.99 18.41 4.75
CA ILE A 76 19.14 17.96 3.36
C ILE A 76 19.13 16.43 3.28
N ALA A 77 19.62 15.74 4.33
CA ALA A 77 19.61 14.28 4.44
C ALA A 77 18.20 13.67 4.33
N CYS A 78 17.17 14.41 4.74
CA CYS A 78 15.79 13.94 4.68
C CYS A 78 15.17 14.02 3.28
N ILE A 79 15.72 14.83 2.37
CA ILE A 79 15.11 15.11 1.06
C ILE A 79 15.07 13.87 0.18
N GLN A 80 16.06 12.98 0.33
CA GLN A 80 16.26 11.88 -0.62
C GLN A 80 15.46 10.62 -0.30
N THR A 81 15.36 10.25 0.98
CA THR A 81 14.64 9.04 1.42
C THR A 81 13.48 9.33 2.37
N GLY A 82 13.41 10.52 2.98
CA GLY A 82 12.47 10.81 4.07
C GLY A 82 12.86 10.18 5.41
N TYR A 83 14.02 9.54 5.49
CA TYR A 83 14.55 8.91 6.70
C TYR A 83 15.97 9.38 6.99
N VAL A 84 16.29 9.48 8.28
CA VAL A 84 17.58 9.97 8.76
C VAL A 84 18.11 9.12 9.91
N GLU A 85 19.42 8.91 9.92
CA GLU A 85 20.16 8.33 11.04
C GLU A 85 21.12 9.39 11.61
N ARG A 86 21.32 9.38 12.93
CA ARG A 86 22.30 10.24 13.58
C ARG A 86 23.58 9.45 13.74
N ILE A 87 24.68 10.03 13.30
CA ILE A 87 26.01 9.43 13.39
C ILE A 87 26.94 10.37 14.14
N ASN A 88 27.91 9.80 14.85
CA ASN A 88 28.97 10.53 15.52
C ASN A 88 30.30 10.22 14.84
N CYS A 89 30.97 11.24 14.32
CA CYS A 89 32.29 11.13 13.72
C CYS A 89 33.35 11.03 14.82
N THR A 90 34.09 9.93 14.88
CA THR A 90 34.93 9.58 16.04
C THR A 90 36.10 10.53 16.22
N LYS A 91 36.65 11.06 15.13
CA LYS A 91 37.84 11.91 15.14
C LYS A 91 37.50 13.38 15.41
N SER A 92 36.41 13.91 14.85
CA SER A 92 35.91 15.26 15.16
C SER A 92 35.00 15.34 16.39
N ASN A 93 34.58 14.20 16.96
CA ASN A 93 33.53 14.08 17.98
C ASN A 93 32.27 14.91 17.64
N LYS A 94 31.88 14.90 16.36
CA LYS A 94 30.79 15.72 15.84
C LYS A 94 29.63 14.82 15.44
N ASP A 95 28.44 15.19 15.90
CA ASP A 95 27.21 14.55 15.45
C ASP A 95 26.73 15.16 14.14
N GLU A 96 26.50 14.31 13.16
CA GLU A 96 25.95 14.67 11.86
C GLU A 96 24.74 13.80 11.52
N TYR A 97 23.91 14.29 10.60
CA TYR A 97 22.73 13.58 10.12
C TYR A 97 22.97 13.06 8.71
N LYS A 98 22.72 11.76 8.52
CA LYS A 98 22.90 11.07 7.23
C LYS A 98 21.59 10.46 6.78
N SER A 99 21.36 10.49 5.47
CA SER A 99 20.23 9.77 4.87
C SER A 99 20.46 8.27 5.02
N CYS A 100 19.44 7.57 5.53
CA CYS A 100 19.46 6.13 5.68
C CYS A 100 18.37 5.49 4.82
N ARG A 101 18.63 4.25 4.42
CA ARG A 101 17.67 3.37 3.75
C ARG A 101 17.51 2.14 4.64
N SER A 102 16.43 2.09 5.41
CA SER A 102 16.19 0.99 6.35
C SER A 102 15.57 -0.21 5.61
N ALA A 103 16.34 -1.30 5.47
CA ALA A 103 15.85 -2.56 4.91
C ALA A 103 14.65 -3.12 5.70
N VAL A 104 14.68 -2.97 7.02
CA VAL A 104 13.60 -3.41 7.92
C VAL A 104 12.28 -2.69 7.61
N MET A 105 12.32 -1.40 7.22
CA MET A 105 11.11 -0.70 6.82
C MET A 105 10.59 -1.12 5.45
N GLU A 106 11.48 -1.42 4.49
CA GLU A 106 11.07 -1.98 3.20
C GLU A 106 10.37 -3.33 3.37
N GLU A 107 10.87 -4.18 4.28
CA GLU A 107 10.25 -5.46 4.62
C GLU A 107 8.85 -5.31 5.23
N HIS A 108 8.64 -4.33 6.11
CA HIS A 108 7.31 -4.08 6.69
C HIS A 108 6.30 -3.59 5.64
N LEU A 109 6.72 -2.71 4.73
CA LEU A 109 5.86 -2.27 3.63
C LEU A 109 5.53 -3.44 2.70
N PHE A 110 6.53 -4.28 2.40
CA PHE A 110 6.36 -5.48 1.61
C PHE A 110 5.34 -6.43 2.24
N TRP A 111 5.49 -6.77 3.53
CA TRP A 111 4.55 -7.66 4.22
C TRP A 111 3.13 -7.11 4.31
N LYS A 112 2.99 -5.79 4.51
CA LYS A 112 1.68 -5.14 4.50
C LYS A 112 1.02 -5.22 3.13
N PHE A 113 1.79 -4.99 2.06
CA PHE A 113 1.28 -5.08 0.70
C PHE A 113 0.92 -6.51 0.31
N GLU A 114 1.85 -7.45 0.52
CA GLU A 114 1.67 -8.88 0.23
C GLU A 114 0.46 -9.44 0.99
N GLY A 115 0.37 -9.16 2.29
CA GLY A 115 -0.77 -9.58 3.12
C GLY A 115 -2.10 -8.99 2.64
N ALA A 116 -2.12 -7.73 2.22
CA ALA A 116 -3.32 -7.09 1.68
C ALA A 116 -3.76 -7.73 0.34
N MET A 117 -2.82 -7.99 -0.57
CA MET A 117 -3.10 -8.62 -1.87
C MET A 117 -3.55 -10.08 -1.73
N LEU A 118 -2.94 -10.84 -0.81
CA LEU A 118 -3.36 -12.20 -0.48
C LEU A 118 -4.78 -12.21 0.11
N GLY A 119 -5.05 -11.35 1.10
CA GLY A 119 -6.37 -11.24 1.72
C GLY A 119 -7.46 -10.86 0.71
N LEU A 120 -7.14 -9.95 -0.20
CA LEU A 120 -8.02 -9.56 -1.30
C LEU A 120 -8.33 -10.73 -2.24
N THR A 121 -7.31 -11.49 -2.62
CA THR A 121 -7.46 -12.65 -3.50
C THR A 121 -8.40 -13.68 -2.87
N VAL A 122 -8.23 -13.98 -1.58
CA VAL A 122 -9.12 -14.89 -0.83
C VAL A 122 -10.55 -14.36 -0.79
N PHE A 123 -10.73 -13.06 -0.54
CA PHE A 123 -12.05 -12.45 -0.52
C PHE A 123 -12.79 -12.63 -1.87
N PHE A 124 -12.12 -12.32 -2.98
CA PHE A 124 -12.72 -12.51 -4.30
C PHE A 124 -13.00 -13.98 -4.61
N ALA A 125 -12.11 -14.90 -4.22
CA ALA A 125 -12.34 -16.33 -4.38
C ALA A 125 -13.63 -16.79 -3.65
N LEU A 126 -13.84 -16.34 -2.40
CA LEU A 126 -15.06 -16.65 -1.63
C LEU A 126 -16.32 -16.10 -2.30
N VAL A 127 -16.27 -14.86 -2.81
CA VAL A 127 -17.40 -14.25 -3.54
C VAL A 127 -17.74 -15.05 -4.79
N VAL A 128 -16.73 -15.48 -5.56
CA VAL A 128 -16.92 -16.30 -6.76
C VAL A 128 -17.54 -17.65 -6.40
N ILE A 129 -16.98 -18.37 -5.43
CA ILE A 129 -17.51 -19.67 -4.97
C ILE A 129 -18.95 -19.54 -4.47
N GLY A 130 -19.26 -18.50 -3.69
CA GLY A 130 -20.60 -18.23 -3.20
C GLY A 130 -21.60 -18.03 -4.34
N ARG A 131 -21.22 -17.29 -5.37
CA ARG A 131 -22.03 -17.15 -6.59
C ARG A 131 -22.20 -18.45 -7.35
N GLN A 132 -21.13 -19.22 -7.51
CA GLN A 132 -21.15 -20.47 -8.24
C GLN A 132 -22.09 -21.49 -7.56
N ARG A 133 -22.00 -21.61 -6.24
CA ARG A 133 -22.96 -22.42 -5.44
C ARG A 133 -24.40 -21.96 -5.55
N SER A 134 -24.64 -20.65 -5.66
CA SER A 134 -26.00 -20.14 -5.87
C SER A 134 -26.56 -20.55 -7.23
N LEU A 135 -25.73 -20.50 -8.28
CA LEU A 135 -26.09 -20.94 -9.62
C LEU A 135 -26.32 -22.46 -9.68
N ASP A 136 -25.46 -23.25 -9.04
CA ASP A 136 -25.59 -24.71 -8.98
C ASP A 136 -26.88 -25.15 -8.25
N ARG A 137 -27.23 -24.47 -7.14
CA ARG A 137 -28.52 -24.71 -6.45
C ARG A 137 -29.69 -24.45 -7.39
N GLN A 138 -29.69 -23.32 -8.10
CA GLN A 138 -30.75 -22.99 -9.05
C GLN A 138 -30.84 -23.98 -10.21
N ALA A 139 -29.71 -24.51 -10.69
CA ALA A 139 -29.69 -25.54 -11.73
C ALA A 139 -30.26 -26.87 -11.23
N SER A 140 -29.88 -27.31 -10.03
CA SER A 140 -30.40 -28.55 -9.42
C SER A 140 -31.90 -28.51 -9.13
N GLU A 141 -32.41 -27.35 -8.69
CA GLU A 141 -33.84 -27.15 -8.46
C GLU A 141 -34.65 -27.17 -9.75
N LYS A 142 -34.07 -26.73 -10.88
CA LYS A 142 -34.71 -26.81 -12.20
C LYS A 142 -34.84 -28.27 -12.66
N VAL A 143 -33.79 -29.07 -12.49
CA VAL A 143 -33.82 -30.51 -12.84
C VAL A 143 -34.83 -31.26 -11.98
N ARG A 144 -34.84 -31.01 -10.66
CA ARG A 144 -35.76 -31.69 -9.74
C ARG A 144 -37.23 -31.39 -10.03
N ARG A 145 -37.58 -30.15 -10.41
CA ARG A 145 -38.94 -29.80 -10.82
C ARG A 145 -39.39 -30.48 -12.12
N GLN A 146 -38.46 -30.82 -13.02
CA GLN A 146 -38.81 -31.61 -14.21
C GLN A 146 -39.14 -33.07 -13.89
N ILE A 147 -38.61 -33.61 -12.78
CA ILE A 147 -38.87 -34.99 -12.35
C ILE A 147 -40.22 -35.09 -11.60
N GLU A 148 -40.60 -34.05 -10.84
CA GLU A 148 -41.89 -34.01 -10.12
C GLU A 148 -43.09 -33.69 -11.04
N SER A 149 -42.87 -33.25 -12.28
CA SER A 149 -43.92 -32.91 -13.25
C SER A 149 -44.24 -34.02 -14.28
N ILE A 150 -43.59 -35.18 -14.16
CA ILE A 150 -43.85 -36.40 -14.96
C ILE A 150 -44.72 -37.33 -14.12
#